data_AF-A0A396PAN7-F1
#
_entry.id   AF-A0A396PAN7-F1
#
_cell.length_a   1.000
_cell.length_b   1.000
_cell.length_c   1.000
_cell.angle_alpha   90.00
_cell.angle_beta   90.00
_cell.angle_gamma   90.00
#
_symmetry.space_group_name_H-M   'P 1'
#
loop_
_entity.id
_entity.type
_entity.pdbx_description
1 polymer ?
#
loop_
_entity_poly.entity_id
_entity_poly.type
_entity_poly.pdbx_seq_one_letter_code
_entity_poly.pdbx_strand_id
1 'polypeptide(L)' 'MYWFELEKGPGYPETANSDAYLIGKARYKDHDEKKAREYEVKYSGKEKQINFEVVNSVSVYEIKKIMQQMREILEK' A
#
# COMPACT_ATOMS: atom_id res chain seq x y z
N MET A 1 25.55 -7.98 6.73
CA MET A 1 24.12 -7.80 6.39
C MET A 1 23.75 -6.40 6.81
N TYR A 2 23.28 -5.54 5.89
CA TYR A 2 22.89 -4.18 6.25
C TYR A 2 21.63 -4.21 7.12
N TRP A 3 21.67 -3.54 8.27
CA TRP A 3 20.51 -3.31 9.12
C TRP A 3 19.91 -1.97 8.75
N PHE A 4 18.67 -2.00 8.30
CA PHE A 4 17.86 -0.80 8.08
C PHE A 4 16.43 -1.14 8.49
N GLU A 5 15.73 -0.12 8.95
CA GLU A 5 14.33 -0.18 9.31
C GLU A 5 13.60 0.94 8.57
N LEU A 6 12.32 0.71 8.31
CA LEU A 6 11.44 1.76 7.82
C LEU A 6 10.79 2.42 9.03
N GLU A 7 10.77 3.75 9.00
CA GLU A 7 10.07 4.57 9.98
C GLU A 7 8.88 5.28 9.35
N LYS A 8 7.86 5.53 10.16
CA LYS A 8 6.68 6.26 9.71
C LYS A 8 7.06 7.71 9.45
N GLY A 9 6.94 8.13 8.20
CA GLY A 9 7.21 9.52 7.81
C GLY A 9 6.23 10.52 8.45
N PRO A 10 6.65 11.77 8.70
CA PRO A 10 5.74 12.83 9.12
C PRO A 10 4.58 12.99 8.14
N GLY A 11 3.34 12.99 8.65
CA GLY A 11 2.13 13.12 7.83
C GLY A 11 1.72 11.85 7.07
N TYR A 12 2.41 10.72 7.27
CA TYR A 12 1.95 9.45 6.72
C TYR A 12 0.59 9.07 7.34
N PRO A 13 -0.40 8.67 6.54
CA PRO A 13 -1.75 8.43 7.04
C PRO A 13 -1.79 7.32 8.10
N GLU A 14 -2.72 7.44 9.06
CA GLU A 14 -3.00 6.39 10.05
C GLU A 14 -3.85 5.25 9.47
N THR A 15 -4.59 5.57 8.41
CA THR A 15 -5.59 4.68 7.84
C THR A 15 -5.50 4.65 6.33
N ALA A 16 -5.74 3.50 5.73
CA ALA A 16 -5.81 3.33 4.29
C ALA A 16 -7.09 2.60 3.88
N ASN A 17 -7.57 2.91 2.67
CA ASN A 17 -8.68 2.21 2.05
C ASN A 17 -8.27 1.84 0.62
N SER A 18 -7.99 0.57 0.38
CA SER A 18 -7.62 0.06 -0.95
C SER A 18 -8.71 0.26 -1.99
N ASP A 19 -9.98 0.31 -1.55
CA ASP A 19 -11.13 0.44 -2.43
C ASP A 19 -11.43 1.90 -2.82
N ALA A 20 -10.78 2.89 -2.17
CA ALA A 20 -10.92 4.30 -2.54
C ALA A 20 -10.49 4.57 -3.99
N TYR A 21 -9.53 3.80 -4.51
CA TYR A 21 -9.16 3.84 -5.92
C TYR A 21 -10.32 3.50 -6.85
N LEU A 22 -11.19 2.56 -6.46
CA LEU A 22 -12.34 2.15 -7.30
C LEU A 22 -13.34 3.30 -7.47
N ILE A 23 -13.56 4.09 -6.43
CA ILE A 23 -14.40 5.30 -6.47
C ILE A 23 -13.79 6.30 -7.45
N GLY A 24 -12.50 6.63 -7.29
CA GLY A 24 -11.81 7.59 -8.14
C GLY A 24 -11.76 7.15 -9.61
N LYS A 25 -11.49 5.87 -9.86
CA LYS A 25 -11.50 5.31 -11.22
C LYS A 25 -12.89 5.44 -11.85
N ALA A 26 -13.95 5.05 -11.14
CA ALA A 26 -15.31 5.15 -11.65
C ALA A 26 -15.68 6.60 -12.00
N ARG A 27 -15.35 7.55 -11.11
CA ARG A 27 -15.68 8.97 -11.31
C ARG A 27 -14.87 9.64 -12.42
N TYR A 28 -13.55 9.48 -12.41
CA TYR A 28 -12.66 10.30 -13.25
C TYR A 28 -12.20 9.61 -14.52
N LYS A 29 -12.00 8.29 -14.50
CA LYS A 29 -11.54 7.54 -15.68
C LYS A 29 -12.71 7.03 -16.51
N ASP A 30 -13.67 6.41 -15.84
CA ASP A 30 -14.81 5.76 -16.50
C ASP A 30 -16.00 6.73 -16.66
N HIS A 31 -15.93 7.92 -16.04
CA HIS A 31 -16.98 8.95 -16.04
C HIS A 31 -18.38 8.42 -15.65
N ASP A 32 -18.42 7.42 -14.76
CA ASP A 32 -19.63 6.75 -14.29
C ASP A 32 -19.98 7.20 -12.86
N GLU A 33 -20.73 8.29 -12.76
CA GLU A 33 -21.18 8.85 -11.47
C GLU A 33 -22.19 7.98 -10.72
N LYS A 34 -22.88 7.07 -11.41
CA LYS A 34 -23.80 6.15 -10.71
C LYS A 34 -22.97 5.12 -9.94
N LYS A 35 -22.00 4.51 -10.61
CA LYS A 35 -21.10 3.52 -10.02
C LYS A 35 -20.17 4.11 -8.98
N ALA A 36 -19.69 5.34 -9.20
CA ALA A 36 -18.91 6.06 -8.19
C ALA A 36 -19.70 6.22 -6.89
N ARG A 37 -20.97 6.64 -6.96
CA ARG A 37 -21.86 6.75 -5.79
C ARG A 37 -22.15 5.41 -5.13
N GLU A 38 -22.36 4.34 -5.91
CA GLU A 38 -22.52 2.98 -5.36
C GLU A 38 -21.28 2.55 -4.58
N TYR A 39 -20.08 2.84 -5.09
CA TYR A 39 -18.83 2.57 -4.40
C TYR A 39 -18.60 3.47 -3.18
N GLU A 40 -19.00 4.74 -3.22
CA GLU A 40 -18.97 5.62 -2.04
C GLU A 40 -19.84 5.04 -0.92
N VAL A 41 -21.08 4.65 -1.20
CA VAL A 41 -21.96 4.01 -0.19
C VAL A 41 -21.36 2.72 0.34
N LYS A 42 -20.73 1.93 -0.53
CA LYS A 42 -20.18 0.62 -0.15
C LYS A 42 -18.88 0.70 0.64
N TYR A 43 -17.99 1.64 0.33
CA TYR A 43 -16.61 1.65 0.79
C TYR A 43 -16.20 2.89 1.58
N SER A 44 -16.99 3.97 1.58
CA SER A 44 -16.71 5.15 2.42
C SER A 44 -16.77 4.78 3.92
N GLY A 45 -15.85 5.32 4.72
CA GLY A 45 -15.79 5.06 6.16
C GLY A 45 -15.30 3.65 6.53
N LYS A 46 -14.79 2.87 5.56
CA LYS A 46 -14.23 1.53 5.77
C LYS A 46 -12.70 1.53 5.75
N GLU A 47 -12.09 2.64 6.11
CA GLU A 47 -10.64 2.75 6.23
C GLU A 47 -10.13 1.79 7.31
N LYS A 48 -9.03 1.10 7.01
CA LYS A 48 -8.36 0.21 7.95
C LYS A 48 -7.15 0.92 8.52
N GLN A 49 -6.92 0.74 9.83
CA GLN A 49 -5.68 1.20 10.44
C GLN A 49 -4.48 0.54 9.77
N ILE A 50 -3.46 1.35 9.50
CA ILE A 50 -2.18 0.86 9.00
C ILE A 50 -1.36 0.47 10.22
N ASN A 51 -1.13 -0.84 10.39
CA ASN A 51 -0.16 -1.31 11.36
C ASN A 51 1.25 -1.15 10.76
N PHE A 52 1.92 -0.06 11.12
CA PHE A 52 3.22 0.27 10.55
C PHE A 52 4.33 -0.70 10.96
N GLU A 53 4.23 -1.33 12.14
CA GLU A 53 5.17 -2.38 12.57
C GLU A 53 5.10 -3.59 11.63
N VAL A 54 3.89 -4.01 11.27
CA VAL A 54 3.67 -5.09 10.30
C VAL A 54 4.18 -4.68 8.92
N VAL A 55 3.89 -3.45 8.47
CA VAL A 55 4.40 -2.94 7.18
C VAL A 55 5.93 -2.96 7.15
N ASN A 56 6.58 -2.43 8.19
CA ASN A 56 8.03 -2.40 8.31
C ASN A 56 8.63 -3.82 8.24
N SER A 57 8.15 -4.74 9.08
CA SER A 57 8.69 -6.11 9.12
C SER A 57 8.56 -6.85 7.78
N VAL A 58 7.42 -6.73 7.10
CA VAL A 58 7.18 -7.35 5.79
C VAL A 58 8.06 -6.71 4.71
N SER A 59 8.10 -5.38 4.62
CA SER A 59 8.90 -4.67 3.62
C SER A 59 10.41 -4.94 3.78
N VAL A 60 10.92 -4.93 5.01
CA VAL A 60 12.33 -5.24 5.29
C VAL A 60 12.66 -6.68 4.90
N TYR A 61 11.77 -7.64 5.18
CA TYR A 61 11.95 -9.04 4.77
C TYR A 61 12.03 -9.18 3.24
N GLU A 62 11.10 -8.56 2.51
CA GLU A 62 11.06 -8.63 1.04
C GLU A 62 12.29 -7.98 0.40
N ILE A 63 12.72 -6.82 0.89
CA ILE A 63 13.94 -6.16 0.39
C ILE A 63 15.16 -7.05 0.63
N LYS A 64 15.29 -7.64 1.82
CA LYS A 64 16.40 -8.57 2.14
C LYS A 64 16.40 -9.76 1.18
N LYS A 65 15.22 -10.31 0.87
CA LYS A 65 15.07 -11.41 -0.09
C LYS A 65 15.50 -11.00 -1.51
N ILE A 66 15.08 -9.84 -1.99
CA ILE A 66 15.48 -9.32 -3.31
C ILE A 66 17.00 -9.08 -3.36
N MET A 67 17.58 -8.46 -2.33
CA MET A 67 19.02 -8.25 -2.26
C MET A 67 19.80 -9.57 -2.27
N GLN A 68 19.27 -10.60 -1.64
CA GLN A 68 19.87 -11.94 -1.67
C GLN A 68 19.81 -12.55 -3.07
N GLN A 69 18.66 -12.48 -3.74
CA GLN A 69 18.52 -12.93 -5.12
C GLN A 69 19.45 -12.17 -6.08
N MET A 70 19.61 -10.86 -5.90
CA MET A 70 20.54 -10.06 -6.71
C MET A 70 22.00 -10.50 -6.52
N ARG A 71 22.44 -10.76 -5.28
CA ARG A 71 23.79 -11.27 -5.00
C ARG A 71 24.04 -12.61 -5.70
N GLU A 72 23.09 -13.54 -5.60
CA GLU A 72 23.20 -14.86 -6.24
C GLU A 72 23.27 -14.80 -7.77
N ILE A 73 22.71 -13.76 -8.39
CA ILE A 73 22.81 -13.54 -9.85
C ILE A 73 24.16 -12.90 -10.21
N LEU A 74 24.63 -11.95 -9.41
CA LEU A 74 25.84 -11.17 -9.69
C LEU A 74 27.15 -11.89 -9.32
N GLU A 75 27.10 -12.82 -8.37
CA GLU A 75 28.25 -13.63 -7.91
C GLU A 75 28.38 -14.97 -8.67
N LYS A 76 27.55 -15.18 -9.70
CA LYS A 76 27.73 -16.22 -10.73
C LYS A 76 28.60 -15.71 -11.86
#